data_AF-T0QRN2-F1
#
_entry.id   AF-T0QRN2-F1
#
_cell.length_a   1.000
_cell.length_b   1.000
_cell.length_c   1.000
_cell.angle_alpha   90.00
_cell.angle_beta   90.00
_cell.angle_gamma   90.00
#
_symmetry.space_group_name_H-M   'P 1'
#
loop_
_entity.id
_entity.type
_entity.pdbx_description
1 polymer ?
#
loop_
_entity_poly.entity_id
_entity_poly.type
_entity_poly.pdbx_seq_one_letter_code
_entity_poly.pdbx_strand_id
1 'polypeptide(L)'
;MADALPSYGEPYCVTDDKVAAVASGRLVVMGMDANEKLVGAGMVHLRIFQGQVHSSGFAFPPGVYFDLYSPRWSNLSTIVASDSPSLYQAPCTSLTKARWLLTHAADPLHDEDEAQADALAKDMAAWFPVVIVLRAMRLTYGNLASYFDGQTAHVRLPGFKFIRYPEAETREKVSKKRAKTETPTITDGAALFASISSLEPNAVRELFFPPSWHAAARRVCESFGTHVAARKVLVCGAKGVGKSTCTQFLVNQLLSSHRVVAYIDSDVGQPELCAPGVLSLHYITDPLLGPSYTHLQPAYRSLYFGYSSPKADPQQYIQAIASLLQAYEAKDPTIPLVLNTDGWIKSMGYDLLHSILDCAAPQHVLQVVAMTKAKSFDVPPSPKWTLHPVEMWDAAPPQPARGSKDLRQYRWHAYFLRDVRIEEPEVLQLATCHAMSEQTRLGRAISMMYTRQLPYRVPFHAVAVRVTGSSAPPSQILYALNASVIGLCVAPPTLLPKSKETHLPTVLLDYPLLPCVGHGIIRSIDLASGEFHILTPVATELLSLVNVLVRGHLSLSFQLLDQSAVLGGHCPYAITDVLASEGTGASLMESRNNLKRKKEG
;
A
#
# COMPACT_ATOMS: atom_id res chain seq x y z
N MET A 1 11.69 41.05 5.03
CA MET A 1 10.23 41.22 5.19
C MET A 1 9.65 39.83 5.21
N ALA A 2 8.88 39.50 6.25
CA ALA A 2 8.38 38.16 6.49
C ALA A 2 7.23 37.86 5.53
N ASP A 3 7.44 36.94 4.59
CA ASP A 3 6.36 36.39 3.78
C ASP A 3 5.52 35.46 4.68
N ALA A 4 4.27 35.84 4.85
CA ALA A 4 3.29 35.09 5.62
C ALA A 4 3.05 33.71 4.97
N LEU A 5 3.12 32.66 5.79
CA LEU A 5 2.63 31.33 5.45
C LEU A 5 1.18 31.42 4.95
N PRO A 6 0.78 30.71 3.87
CA PRO A 6 -0.61 30.67 3.45
C PRO A 6 -1.47 30.10 4.58
N SER A 7 -2.53 30.82 4.94
CA SER A 7 -3.44 30.47 6.03
C SER A 7 -4.10 29.12 5.77
N TYR A 8 -3.97 28.20 6.71
CA TYR A 8 -4.80 27.01 6.82
C TYR A 8 -6.25 27.45 7.08
N GLY A 9 -7.16 27.30 6.11
CA GLY A 9 -8.59 27.48 6.39
C GLY A 9 -9.53 27.99 5.29
N GLU A 10 -9.34 27.71 3.99
CA GLU A 10 -10.45 27.88 3.01
C GLU A 10 -10.80 26.53 2.34
N PRO A 11 -11.79 25.77 2.86
CA PRO A 11 -12.35 24.61 2.17
C PRO A 11 -13.45 25.04 1.18
N TYR A 12 -13.09 25.02 -0.10
CA TYR A 12 -13.83 24.40 -1.21
C TYR A 12 -15.33 24.76 -1.43
N CYS A 13 -15.60 25.51 -2.51
CA CYS A 13 -16.95 25.80 -3.00
C CYS A 13 -17.19 25.08 -4.34
N VAL A 14 -18.05 24.05 -4.35
CA VAL A 14 -18.55 23.44 -5.60
C VAL A 14 -19.97 23.90 -5.84
N THR A 15 -20.11 24.68 -6.90
CA THR A 15 -21.39 25.08 -7.48
C THR A 15 -21.90 23.99 -8.44
N ASP A 16 -23.21 23.99 -8.74
CA ASP A 16 -23.92 22.95 -9.49
C ASP A 16 -23.40 22.68 -10.91
N ASP A 17 -22.51 23.54 -11.43
CA ASP A 17 -21.91 23.52 -12.76
C ASP A 17 -20.57 22.76 -12.85
N LYS A 18 -20.00 22.31 -11.72
CA LYS A 18 -18.65 21.69 -11.67
C LYS A 18 -18.63 20.18 -11.88
N VAL A 19 -19.76 19.47 -11.88
CA VAL A 19 -19.79 18.01 -11.86
C VAL A 19 -20.79 17.44 -12.85
N ALA A 20 -20.35 16.45 -13.62
CA ALA A 20 -21.21 15.63 -14.47
C ALA A 20 -20.89 14.15 -14.27
N ALA A 21 -21.81 13.27 -14.64
CA ALA A 21 -21.61 11.83 -14.59
C ALA A 21 -22.14 11.18 -15.86
N VAL A 22 -21.51 10.09 -16.29
CA VAL A 22 -21.99 9.29 -17.42
C VAL A 22 -23.25 8.51 -17.02
N ALA A 23 -24.01 8.04 -18.01
CA ALA A 23 -25.28 7.34 -17.76
C ALA A 23 -25.11 6.09 -16.87
N SER A 24 -23.98 5.38 -16.97
CA SER A 24 -23.69 4.21 -16.14
C SER A 24 -23.46 4.52 -14.66
N GLY A 25 -23.21 5.79 -14.31
CA GLY A 25 -22.83 6.18 -12.95
C GLY A 25 -21.48 5.62 -12.49
N ARG A 26 -20.62 5.18 -13.41
CA ARG A 26 -19.28 4.66 -13.10
C ARG A 26 -18.18 5.69 -13.29
N LEU A 27 -18.44 6.72 -14.10
CA LEU A 27 -17.51 7.82 -14.33
C LEU A 27 -18.15 9.15 -13.95
N VAL A 28 -17.36 9.96 -13.26
CA VAL A 28 -17.68 11.32 -12.87
C VAL A 28 -16.63 12.25 -13.45
N VAL A 29 -17.08 13.35 -14.03
CA VAL A 29 -16.27 14.40 -14.64
C VAL A 29 -16.39 15.63 -13.76
N MET A 30 -15.26 16.18 -13.30
CA MET A 30 -15.24 17.33 -12.38
C MET A 30 -14.29 18.45 -12.85
N GLY A 31 -14.81 19.67 -12.84
CA GLY A 31 -14.10 20.89 -13.19
C GLY A 31 -13.51 21.51 -11.94
N MET A 32 -12.28 21.99 -12.04
CA MET A 32 -11.57 22.62 -10.94
C MET A 32 -11.07 24.00 -11.35
N ASP A 33 -11.21 24.96 -10.44
CA ASP A 33 -10.60 26.28 -10.54
C ASP A 33 -9.07 26.20 -10.33
N ALA A 34 -8.35 27.25 -10.72
CA ALA A 34 -6.91 27.33 -10.47
C ALA A 34 -6.64 27.32 -8.95
N ASN A 35 -5.65 26.53 -8.51
CA ASN A 35 -5.30 26.33 -7.10
C ASN A 35 -6.39 25.67 -6.24
N GLU A 36 -7.45 25.14 -6.85
CA GLU A 36 -8.48 24.43 -6.10
C GLU A 36 -7.93 23.12 -5.51
N LYS A 37 -8.27 22.84 -4.24
CA LYS A 37 -7.80 21.67 -3.50
C LYS A 37 -8.97 20.80 -3.07
N LEU A 38 -8.95 19.57 -3.55
CA LEU A 38 -9.90 18.51 -3.22
C LEU A 38 -9.31 17.53 -2.20
N VAL A 39 -10.12 17.12 -1.21
CA VAL A 39 -9.75 16.07 -0.26
C VAL A 39 -10.61 14.83 -0.56
N GLY A 40 -9.96 13.74 -0.95
CA GLY A 40 -10.63 12.49 -1.31
C GLY A 40 -10.54 11.44 -0.20
N ALA A 41 -11.60 10.66 -0.01
CA ALA A 41 -11.60 9.45 0.81
C ALA A 41 -12.17 8.28 0.00
N GLY A 42 -11.54 7.11 0.08
CA GLY A 42 -11.95 5.92 -0.65
C GLY A 42 -10.90 5.46 -1.65
N MET A 43 -11.35 4.88 -2.77
CA MET A 43 -10.50 4.44 -3.86
C MET A 43 -11.11 4.78 -5.23
N VAL A 44 -10.32 5.38 -6.12
CA VAL A 44 -10.79 5.87 -7.43
C VAL A 44 -9.68 5.83 -8.47
N HIS A 45 -10.02 5.57 -9.74
CA HIS A 45 -9.09 5.81 -10.84
C HIS A 45 -9.20 7.26 -11.30
N LEU A 46 -8.08 7.98 -11.37
CA LEU A 46 -8.01 9.40 -11.74
C LEU A 46 -7.34 9.55 -13.12
N ARG A 47 -7.99 10.28 -14.03
CA ARG A 47 -7.42 10.73 -15.31
C ARG A 47 -7.54 12.25 -15.42
N ILE A 48 -6.46 12.89 -15.86
CA ILE A 48 -6.48 14.34 -16.14
C ILE A 48 -6.84 14.55 -17.60
N PHE A 49 -7.94 15.23 -17.86
CA PHE A 49 -8.36 15.56 -19.23
C PHE A 49 -7.79 16.90 -19.69
N GLN A 50 -7.81 17.93 -18.83
CA GLN A 50 -7.26 19.26 -19.12
C GLN A 50 -6.59 19.84 -17.87
N GLY A 51 -5.55 20.65 -18.05
CA GLY A 51 -4.86 21.32 -16.96
C GLY A 51 -3.76 20.48 -16.32
N GLN A 52 -3.28 20.92 -15.16
CA GLN A 52 -2.26 20.24 -14.37
C GLN A 52 -2.77 19.97 -12.96
N VAL A 53 -2.52 18.75 -12.48
CA VAL A 53 -2.97 18.29 -11.18
C VAL A 53 -1.82 17.60 -10.47
N HIS A 54 -1.73 17.85 -9.16
CA HIS A 54 -0.76 17.23 -8.28
C HIS A 54 -1.45 16.50 -7.13
N SER A 55 -0.93 15.33 -6.76
CA SER A 55 -1.27 14.62 -5.52
C SER A 55 -0.05 13.85 -5.04
N SER A 56 0.10 13.72 -3.72
CA SER A 56 1.11 12.82 -3.13
C SER A 56 2.56 13.03 -3.63
N GLY A 57 2.91 14.27 -4.01
CA GLY A 57 4.22 14.59 -4.59
C GLY A 57 4.41 14.13 -6.04
N PHE A 58 3.34 13.85 -6.76
CA PHE A 58 3.36 13.47 -8.17
C PHE A 58 2.59 14.48 -9.02
N ALA A 59 3.12 14.83 -10.19
CA ALA A 59 2.41 15.62 -11.20
C ALA A 59 1.81 14.66 -12.24
N PHE A 60 0.48 14.64 -12.35
CA PHE A 60 -0.18 13.68 -13.23
C PHE A 60 -0.03 14.06 -14.70
N PRO A 61 0.48 13.15 -15.56
CA PRO A 61 0.44 13.37 -17.00
C PRO A 61 -1.01 13.28 -17.52
N PRO A 62 -1.37 14.09 -18.54
CA PRO A 62 -2.73 14.10 -19.08
C PRO A 62 -3.04 12.82 -19.88
N GLY A 63 -4.31 12.40 -19.87
CA GLY A 63 -4.83 11.29 -20.69
C GLY A 63 -4.55 9.88 -20.16
N VAL A 64 -3.95 9.75 -18.98
CA VAL A 64 -3.59 8.46 -18.36
C VAL A 64 -4.38 8.27 -17.06
N TYR A 65 -4.88 7.07 -16.82
CA TYR A 65 -5.50 6.68 -15.55
C TYR A 65 -4.45 6.23 -14.53
N PHE A 66 -4.64 6.66 -13.28
CA PHE A 66 -3.85 6.24 -12.13
C PHE A 66 -4.75 5.78 -10.99
N ASP A 67 -4.31 4.76 -10.26
CA ASP A 67 -5.00 4.27 -9.08
C ASP A 67 -4.71 5.17 -7.89
N LEU A 68 -5.75 5.79 -7.33
CA LEU A 68 -5.64 6.63 -6.14
C LEU A 68 -6.38 5.95 -4.97
N TYR A 69 -5.63 5.63 -3.92
CA TYR A 69 -6.18 5.08 -2.68
C TYR A 69 -6.01 6.08 -1.54
N SER A 70 -7.12 6.42 -0.91
CA SER A 70 -7.20 7.36 0.21
C SER A 70 -8.11 6.82 1.31
N PRO A 71 -7.73 5.74 2.00
CA PRO A 71 -8.60 5.10 2.99
C PRO A 71 -9.00 6.09 4.09
N ARG A 72 -10.29 6.15 4.43
CA ARG A 72 -10.84 7.14 5.36
C ARG A 72 -10.14 7.20 6.72
N TRP A 73 -9.67 6.05 7.20
CA TRP A 73 -8.97 5.90 8.49
C TRP A 73 -7.50 6.34 8.44
N SER A 74 -6.98 6.63 7.25
CA SER A 74 -5.59 7.02 6.98
C SER A 74 -5.46 8.54 6.79
N ASN A 75 -4.27 8.98 6.38
CA ASN A 75 -4.03 10.34 5.91
C ASN A 75 -4.63 10.48 4.51
N LEU A 76 -5.60 11.37 4.35
CA LEU A 76 -6.35 11.52 3.10
C LEU A 76 -5.53 12.22 2.03
N SER A 77 -5.53 11.66 0.84
CA SER A 77 -4.92 12.24 -0.35
C SER A 77 -5.62 13.55 -0.73
N THR A 78 -4.79 14.50 -1.18
CA THR A 78 -5.22 15.82 -1.64
C THR A 78 -4.93 15.94 -3.13
N ILE A 79 -5.95 16.32 -3.90
CA ILE A 79 -5.86 16.56 -5.34
C ILE A 79 -5.85 18.08 -5.53
N VAL A 80 -4.74 18.62 -6.02
CA VAL A 80 -4.53 20.07 -6.14
C VAL A 80 -4.39 20.44 -7.61
N ALA A 81 -5.26 21.34 -8.09
CA ALA A 81 -5.13 21.97 -9.39
C ALA A 81 -4.01 23.02 -9.39
N SER A 82 -3.17 23.02 -10.42
CA SER A 82 -2.19 24.10 -10.63
C SER A 82 -2.83 25.29 -11.35
N ASP A 83 -2.29 26.48 -11.16
CA ASP A 83 -2.63 27.68 -11.93
C ASP A 83 -2.04 27.71 -13.35
N SER A 84 -1.23 26.70 -13.71
CA SER A 84 -0.59 26.63 -15.02
C SER A 84 -1.62 26.41 -16.13
N PRO A 85 -1.78 27.37 -17.05
CA PRO A 85 -2.76 27.25 -18.12
C PRO A 85 -2.33 26.15 -19.10
N SER A 86 -3.21 25.18 -19.30
CA SER A 86 -3.07 24.18 -20.37
C SER A 86 -4.37 24.10 -21.15
N LEU A 87 -4.30 24.44 -22.44
CA LEU A 87 -5.41 24.26 -23.39
C LEU A 87 -5.37 22.86 -24.04
N TYR A 88 -4.42 22.01 -23.64
CA TYR A 88 -4.31 20.66 -24.17
C TYR A 88 -5.35 19.75 -23.51
N GLN A 89 -6.21 19.17 -24.34
CA GLN A 89 -7.22 18.19 -23.94
C GLN A 89 -6.73 16.78 -24.28
N ALA A 90 -6.88 15.86 -23.35
CA ALA A 90 -6.38 14.50 -23.44
C ALA A 90 -7.51 13.46 -23.27
N PRO A 91 -8.26 13.18 -24.35
CA PRO A 91 -9.31 12.17 -24.35
C PRO A 91 -8.74 10.76 -24.15
N CYS A 92 -9.62 9.79 -23.90
CA CYS A 92 -9.27 8.38 -23.74
C CYS A 92 -8.93 7.79 -25.11
N THR A 93 -7.64 7.60 -25.37
CA THR A 93 -7.15 7.09 -26.65
C THR A 93 -7.01 5.57 -26.65
N SER A 94 -6.79 4.98 -27.82
CA SER A 94 -6.38 3.57 -27.94
C SER A 94 -5.08 3.28 -27.17
N LEU A 95 -4.16 4.23 -27.10
CA LEU A 95 -2.94 4.12 -26.29
C LEU A 95 -3.24 4.11 -24.79
N THR A 96 -4.17 4.97 -24.34
CA THR A 96 -4.66 4.98 -22.94
C THR A 96 -5.22 3.60 -22.57
N LYS A 97 -6.09 3.05 -23.44
CA LYS A 97 -6.68 1.71 -23.25
C LYS A 97 -5.63 0.60 -23.26
N ALA A 98 -4.68 0.64 -24.20
CA ALA A 98 -3.60 -0.34 -24.27
C ALA A 98 -2.72 -0.33 -23.02
N ARG A 99 -2.34 0.86 -22.53
CA ARG A 99 -1.59 1.00 -21.27
C ARG A 99 -2.40 0.47 -20.09
N TRP A 100 -3.68 0.83 -20.00
CA TRP A 100 -4.56 0.38 -18.91
C TRP A 100 -4.63 -1.14 -18.81
N LEU A 101 -4.77 -1.83 -19.94
CA LEU A 101 -4.86 -3.29 -19.99
C LEU A 101 -3.59 -4.02 -19.52
N LEU A 102 -2.42 -3.36 -19.49
CA LEU A 102 -1.18 -3.97 -18.99
C LEU A 102 -1.25 -4.29 -17.49
N THR A 103 -1.93 -3.44 -16.71
CA THR A 103 -2.05 -3.60 -15.26
C THR A 103 -3.47 -3.97 -14.82
N HIS A 104 -4.47 -3.75 -15.68
CA HIS A 104 -5.89 -3.95 -15.38
C HIS A 104 -6.60 -4.85 -16.43
N ALA A 105 -5.96 -5.94 -16.86
CA ALA A 105 -6.50 -6.85 -17.87
C ALA A 105 -7.92 -7.37 -17.55
N ALA A 106 -8.23 -7.51 -16.26
CA ALA A 106 -9.54 -7.93 -15.79
C ALA A 106 -10.62 -6.84 -15.92
N ASP A 107 -10.26 -5.56 -15.95
CA ASP A 107 -11.15 -4.41 -15.83
C ASP A 107 -11.00 -3.42 -17.00
N PRO A 108 -11.40 -3.80 -18.22
CA PRO A 108 -11.24 -2.96 -19.41
C PRO A 108 -12.02 -1.65 -19.32
N LEU A 109 -11.53 -0.62 -20.02
CA LEU A 109 -12.24 0.64 -20.22
C LEU A 109 -13.37 0.44 -21.24
N HIS A 110 -14.57 0.93 -20.92
CA HIS A 110 -15.75 0.75 -21.78
C HIS A 110 -15.90 1.94 -22.73
N ASP A 111 -15.94 1.65 -24.04
CA ASP A 111 -15.86 2.68 -25.09
C ASP A 111 -16.98 3.73 -25.00
N GLU A 112 -18.22 3.30 -24.72
CA GLU A 112 -19.35 4.24 -24.61
C GLU A 112 -19.24 5.14 -23.37
N ASP A 113 -18.74 4.59 -22.26
CA ASP A 113 -18.60 5.34 -21.00
C ASP A 113 -17.47 6.36 -21.13
N GLU A 114 -16.34 5.96 -21.72
CA GLU A 114 -15.20 6.86 -21.96
C GLU A 114 -15.56 7.96 -22.98
N ALA A 115 -16.29 7.64 -24.05
CA ALA A 115 -16.73 8.62 -25.04
C ALA A 115 -17.72 9.64 -24.43
N GLN A 116 -18.65 9.18 -23.59
CA GLN A 116 -19.53 10.07 -22.84
C GLN A 116 -18.75 10.95 -21.86
N ALA A 117 -17.80 10.38 -21.11
CA ALA A 117 -16.97 11.12 -20.17
C ALA A 117 -16.12 12.19 -20.88
N ASP A 118 -15.52 11.87 -22.02
CA ASP A 118 -14.74 12.82 -22.81
C ASP A 118 -15.61 13.95 -23.40
N ALA A 119 -16.85 13.65 -23.81
CA ALA A 119 -17.79 14.67 -24.28
C ALA A 119 -18.19 15.64 -23.16
N LEU A 120 -18.50 15.11 -21.97
CA LEU A 120 -18.76 15.92 -20.77
C LEU A 120 -17.55 16.75 -20.37
N ALA A 121 -16.35 16.15 -20.40
CA ALA A 121 -15.11 16.82 -20.04
C ALA A 121 -14.78 17.97 -21.00
N LYS A 122 -15.04 17.79 -22.29
CA LYS A 122 -14.88 18.84 -23.31
C LYS A 122 -15.83 20.02 -23.09
N ASP A 123 -17.10 19.77 -22.76
CA ASP A 123 -18.07 20.82 -22.45
C ASP A 123 -17.64 21.62 -21.21
N MET A 124 -17.20 20.91 -20.17
CA MET A 124 -16.79 21.51 -18.91
C MET A 124 -15.45 22.26 -19.01
N ALA A 125 -14.54 21.82 -19.89
CA ALA A 125 -13.27 22.47 -20.17
C ALA A 125 -13.39 23.89 -20.73
N ALA A 126 -14.58 24.30 -21.21
CA ALA A 126 -14.86 25.67 -21.63
C ALA A 126 -14.97 26.65 -20.44
N TRP A 127 -15.18 26.13 -19.22
CA TRP A 127 -15.50 26.93 -18.04
C TRP A 127 -14.45 26.82 -16.93
N PHE A 128 -13.69 25.72 -16.93
CA PHE A 128 -12.71 25.39 -15.89
C PHE A 128 -11.32 25.19 -16.48
N PRO A 129 -10.27 25.76 -15.86
CA PRO A 129 -8.89 25.58 -16.32
C PRO A 129 -8.41 24.12 -16.17
N VAL A 130 -8.95 23.39 -15.20
CA VAL A 130 -8.60 21.99 -14.94
C VAL A 130 -9.85 21.12 -15.01
N VAL A 131 -9.73 19.98 -15.68
CA VAL A 131 -10.81 18.99 -15.79
C VAL A 131 -10.25 17.60 -15.51
N ILE A 132 -10.86 16.93 -14.54
CA ILE A 132 -10.53 15.56 -14.14
C ILE A 132 -11.66 14.59 -14.44
N VAL A 133 -11.30 13.34 -14.70
CA VAL A 133 -12.22 12.22 -14.89
C VAL A 133 -11.91 11.18 -13.80
N LEU A 134 -12.93 10.83 -13.04
CA LEU A 134 -12.91 9.88 -11.95
C LEU A 134 -13.69 8.64 -12.38
N ARG A 135 -13.07 7.47 -12.30
CA ARG A 135 -13.71 6.19 -12.61
C ARG A 135 -13.75 5.32 -11.35
N ALA A 136 -14.91 4.75 -11.06
CA ALA A 136 -15.10 3.83 -9.95
C ALA A 136 -14.13 2.65 -10.04
N MET A 137 -13.50 2.30 -8.93
CA MET A 137 -12.64 1.11 -8.89
C MET A 137 -13.46 -0.16 -8.78
N ARG A 138 -12.95 -1.24 -9.39
CA ARG A 138 -13.50 -2.57 -9.16
C ARG A 138 -13.26 -3.02 -7.71
N LEU A 139 -14.31 -3.51 -7.07
CA LEU A 139 -14.26 -3.99 -5.70
C LEU A 139 -13.73 -5.43 -5.60
N THR A 140 -12.75 -5.65 -4.73
CA THR A 140 -12.21 -6.96 -4.40
C THR A 140 -12.07 -7.10 -2.89
N TYR A 141 -12.02 -8.33 -2.38
CA TYR A 141 -11.80 -8.53 -0.95
C TYR A 141 -10.41 -8.03 -0.48
N GLY A 142 -9.47 -7.84 -1.41
CA GLY A 142 -8.15 -7.26 -1.14
C GLY A 142 -8.13 -5.75 -0.95
N ASN A 143 -9.06 -4.99 -1.58
CA ASN A 143 -9.08 -3.53 -1.50
C ASN A 143 -10.17 -2.95 -0.58
N LEU A 144 -10.94 -3.80 0.11
CA LEU A 144 -11.99 -3.39 1.05
C LEU A 144 -11.53 -2.43 2.15
N ALA A 145 -10.27 -2.52 2.59
CA ALA A 145 -9.74 -1.60 3.60
C ALA A 145 -9.70 -0.14 3.12
N SER A 146 -9.75 0.09 1.81
CA SER A 146 -9.74 1.40 1.16
C SER A 146 -11.11 1.86 0.67
N TYR A 147 -12.12 1.00 0.64
CA TYR A 147 -13.45 1.32 0.10
C TYR A 147 -14.19 2.33 0.97
N PHE A 148 -14.78 3.39 0.41
CA PHE A 148 -15.58 4.32 1.20
C PHE A 148 -16.74 4.96 0.44
N ASP A 149 -17.98 4.70 0.88
CA ASP A 149 -19.22 5.17 0.26
C ASP A 149 -20.02 6.22 1.05
N GLY A 150 -19.55 6.60 2.24
CA GLY A 150 -20.27 7.54 3.11
C GLY A 150 -21.67 7.07 3.52
N GLN A 151 -22.51 8.02 3.95
CA GLN A 151 -23.87 7.76 4.47
C GLN A 151 -25.01 8.09 3.49
N THR A 152 -24.72 8.28 2.20
CA THR A 152 -25.72 8.72 1.22
C THR A 152 -26.45 7.53 0.58
N ALA A 153 -27.79 7.57 0.50
CA ALA A 153 -28.62 6.50 -0.07
C ALA A 153 -28.45 6.26 -1.58
N HIS A 154 -27.89 7.24 -2.32
CA HIS A 154 -27.59 7.13 -3.74
C HIS A 154 -26.13 7.53 -3.98
N VAL A 155 -25.34 6.66 -4.62
CA VAL A 155 -23.91 6.89 -4.88
C VAL A 155 -23.64 6.76 -6.39
N ARG A 156 -23.05 7.80 -6.99
CA ARG A 156 -22.66 7.85 -8.41
C ARG A 156 -21.17 7.65 -8.67
N LEU A 157 -20.39 7.41 -7.63
CA LEU A 157 -18.98 7.04 -7.72
C LEU A 157 -18.70 6.06 -6.57
N PRO A 158 -19.09 4.78 -6.71
CA PRO A 158 -18.98 3.81 -5.63
C PRO A 158 -17.52 3.63 -5.21
N GLY A 159 -17.30 3.58 -3.91
CA GLY A 159 -16.02 3.42 -3.24
C GLY A 159 -15.24 4.70 -2.99
N PHE A 160 -15.71 5.88 -3.41
CA PHE A 160 -15.01 7.15 -3.22
C PHE A 160 -15.93 8.35 -2.93
N LYS A 161 -15.46 9.26 -2.06
CA LYS A 161 -16.13 10.51 -1.72
C LYS A 161 -15.14 11.66 -1.53
N PHE A 162 -15.59 12.85 -1.89
CA PHE A 162 -14.92 14.08 -1.44
C PHE A 162 -15.35 14.46 -0.03
N ILE A 163 -14.39 14.83 0.81
CA ILE A 163 -14.66 15.28 2.17
C ILE A 163 -15.07 16.76 2.16
N ARG A 164 -16.18 17.06 2.82
CA ARG A 164 -16.66 18.42 3.08
C ARG A 164 -16.73 18.66 4.57
N TYR A 165 -16.56 19.91 4.96
CA TYR A 165 -16.82 20.37 6.32
C TYR A 165 -18.04 21.31 6.29
N PRO A 166 -18.78 21.44 7.40
CA PRO A 166 -19.78 22.50 7.54
C PRO A 166 -19.06 23.85 7.34
N GLU A 167 -19.41 24.61 6.29
CA GLU A 167 -18.84 25.95 6.10
C GLU A 167 -19.17 26.83 7.31
N ALA A 168 -18.19 27.61 7.77
CA ALA A 168 -18.45 28.88 8.43
C ALA A 168 -19.03 29.81 7.36
N GLU A 169 -20.32 30.10 7.47
CA GLU A 169 -21.07 31.01 6.60
C GLU A 169 -20.29 32.30 6.33
N THR A 170 -19.74 32.51 5.13
CA THR A 170 -19.63 33.82 4.44
C THR A 170 -18.74 33.75 3.19
N ARG A 171 -19.36 33.60 2.01
CA ARG A 171 -19.01 34.33 0.78
C ARG A 171 -20.14 34.18 -0.23
N GLU A 172 -20.47 35.27 -0.93
CA GLU A 172 -21.54 35.34 -1.91
C GLU A 172 -21.31 34.34 -3.06
N LYS A 173 -22.31 33.49 -3.34
CA LYS A 173 -22.30 32.55 -4.46
C LYS A 173 -22.36 33.31 -5.78
N VAL A 174 -21.25 33.38 -6.52
CA VAL A 174 -21.26 33.85 -7.91
C VAL A 174 -21.77 32.71 -8.81
N SER A 175 -23.06 32.73 -9.10
CA SER A 175 -23.70 31.81 -10.05
C SER A 175 -23.26 32.14 -11.48
N LYS A 176 -22.44 31.30 -12.09
CA LYS A 176 -22.28 31.29 -13.56
C LYS A 176 -23.51 30.61 -14.15
N LYS A 177 -24.44 31.38 -14.74
CA LYS A 177 -25.65 30.82 -15.37
C LYS A 177 -25.34 30.17 -16.72
N ARG A 178 -25.55 28.85 -16.82
CA ARG A 178 -25.55 28.10 -18.09
C ARG A 178 -26.82 28.45 -18.89
N ALA A 179 -26.69 28.75 -20.18
CA ALA A 179 -27.84 28.82 -21.08
C ALA A 179 -28.39 27.40 -21.29
N LYS A 180 -29.72 27.22 -21.17
CA LYS A 180 -30.38 25.92 -21.35
C LYS A 180 -30.23 25.47 -22.80
N THR A 181 -29.33 24.53 -23.04
CA THR A 181 -29.30 23.74 -24.28
C THR A 181 -30.01 22.42 -24.00
N GLU A 182 -31.03 22.10 -24.80
CA GLU A 182 -31.81 20.86 -24.70
C GLU A 182 -30.96 19.65 -25.09
N THR A 183 -30.25 19.08 -24.11
CA THR A 183 -29.69 17.72 -24.20
C THR A 183 -30.21 16.91 -23.01
N PRO A 184 -30.82 15.73 -23.24
CA PRO A 184 -31.58 15.02 -22.22
C PRO A 184 -30.66 14.13 -21.38
N THR A 185 -29.85 14.69 -20.47
CA THR A 185 -29.16 13.86 -19.44
C THR A 185 -28.57 14.62 -18.25
N ILE A 186 -28.85 15.92 -18.05
CA ILE A 186 -28.26 16.65 -16.91
C ILE A 186 -29.15 16.49 -15.69
N THR A 187 -28.83 15.48 -14.88
CA THR A 187 -29.27 15.40 -13.49
C THR A 187 -28.78 16.61 -12.71
N ASP A 188 -29.65 17.16 -11.85
CA ASP A 188 -29.35 18.27 -10.93
C ASP A 188 -27.94 18.16 -10.32
N GLY A 189 -27.05 19.09 -10.68
CA GLY A 189 -25.64 19.07 -10.29
C GLY A 189 -25.45 19.17 -8.78
N ALA A 190 -26.38 19.81 -8.06
CA ALA A 190 -26.40 19.87 -6.60
C ALA A 190 -26.56 18.48 -5.99
N ALA A 191 -27.55 17.73 -6.48
CA ALA A 191 -27.82 16.37 -6.04
C ALA A 191 -26.67 15.42 -6.41
N LEU A 192 -26.06 15.60 -7.59
CA LEU A 192 -24.91 14.81 -8.02
C LEU A 192 -23.70 15.07 -7.11
N PHE A 193 -23.36 16.32 -6.84
CA PHE A 193 -22.24 16.65 -5.96
C PHE A 193 -22.47 16.17 -4.53
N ALA A 194 -23.69 16.33 -4.00
CA ALA A 194 -24.08 15.76 -2.71
C ALA A 194 -23.89 14.23 -2.67
N SER A 195 -24.18 13.53 -3.78
CA SER A 195 -24.03 12.08 -3.89
C SER A 195 -22.58 11.58 -3.97
N ILE A 196 -21.60 12.44 -4.29
CA ILE A 196 -20.17 12.07 -4.37
C ILE A 196 -19.34 12.73 -3.26
N SER A 197 -19.99 13.32 -2.28
CA SER A 197 -19.33 13.96 -1.15
C SER A 197 -19.84 13.42 0.18
N SER A 198 -19.01 13.52 1.21
CA SER A 198 -19.35 13.17 2.60
C SER A 198 -19.17 14.41 3.46
N LEU A 199 -20.21 14.82 4.18
CA LEU A 199 -20.12 15.91 5.13
C LEU A 199 -19.59 15.36 6.46
N GLU A 200 -18.40 15.81 6.84
CA GLU A 200 -17.72 15.36 8.04
C GLU A 200 -17.88 16.34 9.19
N PRO A 201 -18.28 15.89 10.39
CA PRO A 201 -18.49 16.77 11.53
C PRO A 201 -17.17 17.31 12.11
N ASN A 202 -16.06 16.64 11.85
CA ASN A 202 -14.74 16.97 12.39
C ASN A 202 -13.71 17.01 11.27
N ALA A 203 -12.66 17.83 11.44
CA ALA A 203 -11.49 17.83 10.57
C ALA A 203 -10.91 16.42 10.42
N VAL A 204 -10.50 16.06 9.21
CA VAL A 204 -9.79 14.79 8.94
C VAL A 204 -8.29 15.04 8.82
N ARG A 205 -7.49 13.97 8.87
CA ARG A 205 -6.06 14.09 8.58
C ARG A 205 -5.84 14.12 7.09
N GLU A 206 -5.21 15.18 6.61
CA GLU A 206 -4.80 15.32 5.22
C GLU A 206 -3.32 14.98 5.07
N LEU A 207 -2.99 14.34 3.95
CA LEU A 207 -1.60 14.11 3.58
C LEU A 207 -0.99 15.43 3.11
N PHE A 208 -0.01 15.91 3.86
CA PHE A 208 0.83 17.04 3.49
C PHE A 208 2.30 16.66 3.58
N PHE A 209 3.16 17.35 2.82
CA PHE A 209 4.60 17.13 2.83
C PHE A 209 5.31 18.39 3.33
N PRO A 210 6.18 18.29 4.34
CA PRO A 210 6.86 19.47 4.86
C PRO A 210 7.79 20.16 3.84
N PRO A 211 8.07 21.47 3.98
CA PRO A 211 8.98 22.19 3.08
C PRO A 211 10.40 21.60 3.05
N SER A 212 10.87 21.07 4.18
CA SER A 212 12.17 20.40 4.27
C SER A 212 12.26 19.18 3.37
N TRP A 213 11.16 18.44 3.19
CA TRP A 213 11.09 17.28 2.30
C TRP A 213 11.20 17.72 0.84
N HIS A 214 10.46 18.76 0.44
CA HIS A 214 10.55 19.32 -0.90
C HIS A 214 11.96 19.82 -1.22
N ALA A 215 12.61 20.51 -0.28
CA ALA A 215 13.98 20.99 -0.47
C ALA A 215 14.98 19.85 -0.63
N ALA A 216 14.85 18.78 0.17
CA ALA A 216 15.70 17.60 0.06
C ALA A 216 15.46 16.85 -1.27
N ALA A 217 14.20 16.60 -1.64
CA ALA A 217 13.83 15.93 -2.89
C ALA A 217 14.33 16.70 -4.11
N ARG A 218 14.22 18.04 -4.13
CA ARG A 218 14.75 18.88 -5.21
C ARG A 218 16.26 18.68 -5.37
N ARG A 219 17.03 18.76 -4.29
CA ARG A 219 18.49 18.54 -4.33
C ARG A 219 18.85 17.15 -4.84
N VAL A 220 18.11 16.12 -4.43
CA VAL A 220 18.32 14.74 -4.92
C VAL A 220 18.01 14.65 -6.41
N CYS A 221 16.89 15.20 -6.88
CA CYS A 221 16.50 15.17 -8.29
C CYS A 221 17.49 15.93 -9.18
N GLU A 222 17.93 17.13 -8.76
CA GLU A 222 18.94 17.94 -9.46
C GLU A 222 20.26 17.18 -9.59
N SER A 223 20.73 16.59 -8.49
CA SER A 223 21.95 15.78 -8.45
C SER A 223 21.88 14.54 -9.35
N PHE A 224 20.74 13.82 -9.34
CA PHE A 224 20.57 12.66 -10.22
C PHE A 224 20.45 13.06 -11.70
N GLY A 225 19.94 14.26 -11.99
CA GLY A 225 19.91 14.81 -13.34
C GLY A 225 21.30 15.05 -13.94
N THR A 226 22.30 15.41 -13.12
CA THR A 226 23.66 15.73 -13.56
C THR A 226 24.64 14.54 -13.46
N HIS A 227 24.49 13.69 -12.44
CA HIS A 227 25.41 12.58 -12.17
C HIS A 227 24.80 11.23 -12.57
N VAL A 228 25.24 10.66 -13.69
CA VAL A 228 24.70 9.39 -14.23
C VAL A 228 25.21 8.16 -13.47
N ALA A 229 26.43 8.21 -12.92
CA ALA A 229 27.11 7.05 -12.36
C ALA A 229 26.80 6.74 -10.88
N ALA A 230 26.13 7.65 -10.15
CA ALA A 230 25.92 7.51 -8.70
C ALA A 230 24.54 8.01 -8.27
N ARG A 231 23.47 7.27 -8.60
CA ARG A 231 22.09 7.69 -8.34
C ARG A 231 21.44 6.91 -7.21
N LYS A 232 22.05 6.92 -6.02
CA LYS A 232 21.56 6.18 -4.86
C LYS A 232 21.20 7.12 -3.72
N VAL A 233 19.98 6.99 -3.21
CA VAL A 233 19.52 7.71 -2.02
C VAL A 233 19.01 6.71 -0.99
N LEU A 234 19.50 6.82 0.23
CA LEU A 234 19.06 6.02 1.36
C LEU A 234 18.15 6.86 2.26
N VAL A 235 17.01 6.32 2.65
CA VAL A 235 16.07 6.96 3.57
C VAL A 235 16.06 6.21 4.89
N CYS A 236 16.40 6.91 5.99
CA CYS A 236 16.47 6.33 7.33
C CYS A 236 15.70 7.18 8.36
N GLY A 237 15.30 6.55 9.47
CA GLY A 237 14.46 7.21 10.48
C GLY A 237 13.83 6.20 11.44
N ALA A 238 13.54 6.66 12.66
CA ALA A 238 12.95 5.81 13.69
C ALA A 238 11.53 5.33 13.33
N LYS A 239 11.04 4.31 14.04
CA LYS A 239 9.67 3.83 13.85
C LYS A 239 8.62 4.94 14.06
N GLY A 240 7.72 5.07 13.08
CA GLY A 240 6.56 5.96 13.15
C GLY A 240 6.88 7.45 13.08
N VAL A 241 7.95 7.84 12.39
CA VAL A 241 8.29 9.27 12.13
C VAL A 241 7.86 9.75 10.75
N GLY A 242 7.22 8.89 9.93
CA GLY A 242 6.84 9.21 8.55
C GLY A 242 7.83 8.76 7.48
N LYS A 243 8.79 7.87 7.80
CA LYS A 243 9.80 7.37 6.85
C LYS A 243 9.22 6.79 5.56
N SER A 244 8.24 5.90 5.64
CA SER A 244 7.61 5.31 4.45
C SER A 244 6.94 6.38 3.60
N THR A 245 6.23 7.33 4.23
CA THR A 245 5.60 8.48 3.55
C THR A 245 6.64 9.38 2.86
N CYS A 246 7.78 9.64 3.51
CA CYS A 246 8.89 10.40 2.92
C CYS A 246 9.49 9.67 1.72
N THR A 247 9.62 8.35 1.83
CA THR A 247 10.16 7.50 0.76
C THR A 247 9.19 7.46 -0.43
N GLN A 248 7.89 7.30 -0.20
CA GLN A 248 6.86 7.37 -1.24
C GLN A 248 6.88 8.72 -1.97
N PHE A 249 6.93 9.83 -1.20
CA PHE A 249 7.05 11.17 -1.74
C PHE A 249 8.29 11.32 -2.64
N LEU A 250 9.45 10.84 -2.19
CA LEU A 250 10.69 10.90 -2.97
C LEU A 250 10.62 10.07 -4.26
N VAL A 251 10.06 8.86 -4.20
CA VAL A 251 9.84 8.02 -5.39
C VAL A 251 8.94 8.75 -6.39
N ASN A 252 7.84 9.34 -5.94
CA ASN A 252 6.90 10.08 -6.79
C ASN A 252 7.55 11.31 -7.44
N GLN A 253 8.41 12.03 -6.71
CA GLN A 253 9.19 13.15 -7.25
C GLN A 253 10.18 12.67 -8.33
N LEU A 254 10.87 11.55 -8.09
CA LEU A 254 11.80 10.97 -9.07
C LEU A 254 11.07 10.47 -10.33
N LEU A 255 9.89 9.86 -10.19
CA LEU A 255 9.06 9.44 -11.32
C LEU A 255 8.56 10.60 -12.19
N SER A 256 8.58 11.83 -11.69
CA SER A 256 8.26 13.02 -12.48
C SER A 256 9.37 13.40 -13.47
N SER A 257 10.60 12.90 -13.26
CA SER A 257 11.78 13.17 -14.11
C SER A 257 12.41 11.92 -14.72
N HIS A 258 12.07 10.74 -14.21
CA HIS A 258 12.62 9.44 -14.63
C HIS A 258 11.48 8.48 -14.92
N ARG A 259 11.62 7.67 -15.97
CA ARG A 259 10.59 6.68 -16.35
C ARG A 259 10.49 5.49 -15.38
N VAL A 260 11.61 5.19 -14.70
CA VAL A 260 11.74 4.04 -13.80
C VAL A 260 12.57 4.47 -12.60
N VAL A 261 12.16 4.04 -11.40
CA VAL A 261 12.92 4.19 -10.17
C VAL A 261 13.15 2.80 -9.56
N ALA A 262 14.41 2.44 -9.35
CA ALA A 262 14.77 1.25 -8.60
C ALA A 262 14.47 1.47 -7.11
N TYR A 263 13.98 0.44 -6.44
CA TYR A 263 13.58 0.51 -5.04
C TYR A 263 14.04 -0.73 -4.30
N ILE A 264 14.94 -0.55 -3.32
CA ILE A 264 15.31 -1.62 -2.39
C ILE A 264 14.60 -1.37 -1.07
N ASP A 265 13.85 -2.37 -0.63
CA ASP A 265 13.20 -2.34 0.67
C ASP A 265 13.89 -3.27 1.64
N SER A 266 14.38 -2.69 2.73
CA SER A 266 14.94 -3.45 3.84
C SER A 266 13.99 -3.60 5.04
N ASP A 267 12.83 -2.94 5.06
CA ASP A 267 11.86 -3.11 6.15
C ASP A 267 11.05 -4.41 5.98
N VAL A 268 11.55 -5.52 6.52
CA VAL A 268 10.86 -6.81 6.52
C VAL A 268 9.54 -6.82 7.30
N GLY A 269 9.34 -5.86 8.21
CA GLY A 269 8.17 -5.80 9.07
C GLY A 269 6.98 -5.11 8.43
N GLN A 270 7.25 -4.04 7.67
CA GLN A 270 6.26 -3.24 6.96
C GLN A 270 6.81 -2.82 5.60
N PRO A 271 7.10 -3.78 4.70
CA PRO A 271 7.62 -3.45 3.37
C PRO A 271 6.61 -2.60 2.61
N GLU A 272 7.05 -1.90 1.57
CA GLU A 272 6.25 -0.99 0.77
C GLU A 272 5.49 -1.75 -0.31
N LEU A 273 6.18 -2.56 -1.11
CA LEU A 273 5.66 -3.16 -2.36
C LEU A 273 5.38 -4.67 -2.28
N CYS A 274 5.84 -5.32 -1.21
CA CYS A 274 5.72 -6.78 -1.02
C CYS A 274 4.82 -7.10 0.17
N ALA A 275 4.42 -8.37 0.33
CA ALA A 275 3.87 -8.85 1.60
C ALA A 275 4.99 -8.96 2.68
N PRO A 276 4.66 -8.99 3.99
CA PRO A 276 5.64 -8.95 5.07
C PRO A 276 6.65 -10.10 5.03
N GLY A 277 7.86 -9.87 5.57
CA GLY A 277 8.89 -10.90 5.76
C GLY A 277 9.86 -11.06 4.60
N VAL A 278 9.91 -10.09 3.70
CA VAL A 278 10.71 -10.16 2.47
C VAL A 278 11.58 -8.93 2.34
N LEU A 279 12.82 -9.15 1.90
CA LEU A 279 13.73 -8.13 1.39
C LEU A 279 13.61 -8.12 -0.13
N SER A 280 13.50 -6.94 -0.75
CA SER A 280 13.13 -6.89 -2.17
C SER A 280 13.79 -5.76 -2.95
N LEU A 281 14.00 -6.00 -4.25
CA LEU A 281 14.37 -5.03 -5.27
C LEU A 281 13.23 -4.94 -6.30
N HIS A 282 12.74 -3.73 -6.53
CA HIS A 282 11.69 -3.41 -7.49
C HIS A 282 12.17 -2.37 -8.50
N TYR A 283 11.50 -2.31 -9.65
CA TYR A 283 11.61 -1.22 -10.62
C TYR A 283 10.22 -0.63 -10.79
N ILE A 284 10.01 0.55 -10.21
CA ILE A 284 8.72 1.23 -10.12
C ILE A 284 8.55 2.11 -11.36
N THR A 285 7.40 1.98 -12.03
CA THR A 285 6.99 2.80 -13.19
C THR A 285 5.80 3.70 -12.92
N ASP A 286 5.00 3.36 -11.91
CA ASP A 286 3.77 4.06 -11.56
C ASP A 286 3.89 4.65 -10.14
N PRO A 287 3.30 5.84 -9.90
CA PRO A 287 3.42 6.54 -8.63
C PRO A 287 2.76 5.76 -7.49
N LEU A 288 3.33 5.89 -6.28
CA LEU A 288 2.81 5.30 -5.05
C LEU A 288 1.76 6.23 -4.45
N LEU A 289 0.49 5.98 -4.76
CA LEU A 289 -0.65 6.87 -4.48
C LEU A 289 -1.61 6.28 -3.43
N GLY A 290 -1.06 5.84 -2.30
CA GLY A 290 -1.85 5.34 -1.19
C GLY A 290 -1.02 4.71 -0.07
N PRO A 291 -1.67 4.13 0.94
CA PRO A 291 -0.98 3.33 1.95
C PRO A 291 -0.36 2.08 1.34
N SER A 292 0.70 1.59 1.95
CA SER A 292 1.57 0.62 1.30
C SER A 292 0.95 -0.75 0.99
N TYR A 293 -0.26 -1.07 1.46
CA TYR A 293 -0.96 -2.31 1.06
C TYR A 293 -1.72 -2.17 -0.26
N THR A 294 -1.82 -0.98 -0.85
CA THR A 294 -2.68 -0.72 -2.01
C THR A 294 -2.00 -0.88 -3.37
N HIS A 295 -0.68 -1.08 -3.39
CA HIS A 295 0.14 -1.12 -4.60
C HIS A 295 1.21 -2.21 -4.52
N LEU A 296 0.79 -3.40 -4.07
CA LEU A 296 1.66 -4.57 -4.05
C LEU A 296 1.98 -5.02 -5.47
N GLN A 297 3.25 -5.29 -5.76
CA GLN A 297 3.70 -5.74 -7.07
C GLN A 297 4.78 -6.81 -6.97
N PRO A 298 4.93 -7.68 -7.99
CA PRO A 298 6.05 -8.61 -8.05
C PRO A 298 7.39 -7.87 -7.96
N ALA A 299 8.32 -8.44 -7.19
CA ALA A 299 9.68 -7.94 -7.13
C ALA A 299 10.50 -8.44 -8.32
N TYR A 300 11.47 -7.64 -8.76
CA TYR A 300 12.49 -8.11 -9.71
C TYR A 300 13.37 -9.19 -9.06
N ARG A 301 13.72 -8.99 -7.80
CA ARG A 301 14.35 -10.00 -6.95
C ARG A 301 13.86 -9.83 -5.52
N SER A 302 13.54 -10.93 -4.86
CA SER A 302 13.19 -10.91 -3.44
C SER A 302 13.74 -12.11 -2.70
N LEU A 303 14.00 -11.93 -1.40
CA LEU A 303 14.57 -12.94 -0.50
C LEU A 303 13.65 -13.11 0.71
N TYR A 304 13.18 -14.33 0.94
CA TYR A 304 12.26 -14.60 2.04
C TYR A 304 13.01 -14.71 3.37
N PHE A 305 12.89 -13.67 4.20
CA PHE A 305 13.47 -13.61 5.54
C PHE A 305 12.59 -14.28 6.59
N GLY A 306 11.27 -14.20 6.42
CA GLY A 306 10.30 -14.91 7.29
C GLY A 306 10.03 -14.28 8.66
N TYR A 307 10.70 -13.17 9.00
CA TYR A 307 10.51 -12.44 10.26
C TYR A 307 10.07 -11.00 10.02
N SER A 308 9.40 -10.39 11.01
CA SER A 308 9.03 -8.97 10.97
C SER A 308 10.11 -8.04 11.53
N SER A 309 11.31 -8.54 11.82
CA SER A 309 12.38 -7.76 12.45
C SER A 309 13.76 -8.31 12.09
N PRO A 310 14.73 -7.46 11.67
CA PRO A 310 16.08 -7.90 11.31
C PRO A 310 16.84 -8.54 12.49
N LYS A 311 16.42 -8.27 13.74
CA LYS A 311 17.00 -8.90 14.95
C LYS A 311 17.00 -10.43 14.89
N ALA A 312 16.10 -11.05 14.14
CA ALA A 312 15.99 -12.50 14.07
C ALA A 312 17.26 -13.16 13.50
N ASP A 313 17.86 -12.56 12.49
CA ASP A 313 19.15 -12.97 11.92
C ASP A 313 19.83 -11.77 11.22
N PRO A 314 20.60 -10.97 11.98
CA PRO A 314 21.25 -9.76 11.47
C PRO A 314 22.24 -10.04 10.33
N GLN A 315 22.90 -11.20 10.35
CA GLN A 315 23.91 -11.57 9.37
C GLN A 315 23.27 -11.89 8.02
N GLN A 316 22.24 -12.75 8.02
CA GLN A 316 21.50 -13.06 6.79
C GLN A 316 20.79 -11.83 6.23
N TYR A 317 20.29 -10.94 7.11
CA TYR A 317 19.68 -9.67 6.71
C TYR A 317 20.64 -8.79 5.89
N ILE A 318 21.85 -8.52 6.38
CA ILE A 318 22.85 -7.72 5.65
C ILE A 318 23.30 -8.41 4.36
N GLN A 319 23.49 -9.73 4.39
CA GLN A 319 23.85 -10.50 3.19
C GLN A 319 22.77 -10.41 2.10
N ALA A 320 21.50 -10.43 2.47
CA ALA A 320 20.40 -10.23 1.54
C ALA A 320 20.42 -8.84 0.91
N ILE A 321 20.63 -7.79 1.71
CA ILE A 321 20.72 -6.41 1.19
C ILE A 321 21.89 -6.28 0.21
N ALA A 322 23.06 -6.82 0.56
CA ALA A 322 24.21 -6.84 -0.34
C ALA A 322 23.92 -7.59 -1.65
N SER A 323 23.20 -8.72 -1.59
CA SER A 323 22.79 -9.47 -2.78
C SER A 323 21.80 -8.69 -3.67
N LEU A 324 20.87 -7.93 -3.08
CA LEU A 324 19.95 -7.07 -3.81
C LEU A 324 20.67 -5.89 -4.47
N LEU A 325 21.63 -5.28 -3.77
CA LEU A 325 22.49 -4.24 -4.35
C LEU A 325 23.30 -4.77 -5.53
N GLN A 326 23.90 -5.97 -5.40
CA GLN A 326 24.60 -6.62 -6.53
C GLN A 326 23.67 -6.89 -7.71
N ALA A 327 22.42 -7.30 -7.45
CA ALA A 327 21.43 -7.53 -8.51
C ALA A 327 21.04 -6.23 -9.23
N TYR A 328 20.95 -5.12 -8.51
CA TYR A 328 20.74 -3.79 -9.07
C TYR A 328 21.92 -3.34 -9.93
N GLU A 329 23.16 -3.45 -9.42
CA GLU A 329 24.39 -3.11 -10.15
C GLU A 329 24.54 -3.92 -11.44
N ALA A 330 24.20 -5.21 -11.39
CA ALA A 330 24.27 -6.09 -12.56
C ALA A 330 23.18 -5.80 -13.61
N LYS A 331 22.10 -5.11 -13.24
CA LYS A 331 20.97 -4.85 -14.12
C LYS A 331 21.15 -3.54 -14.88
N ASP A 332 21.19 -2.43 -14.16
CA ASP A 332 21.44 -1.09 -14.70
C ASP A 332 21.62 -0.08 -13.54
N PRO A 333 22.86 0.32 -13.22
CA PRO A 333 23.14 1.26 -12.14
C PRO A 333 22.81 2.72 -12.48
N THR A 334 22.40 3.01 -13.73
CA THR A 334 22.00 4.36 -14.14
C THR A 334 20.56 4.70 -13.76
N ILE A 335 19.74 3.69 -13.43
CA ILE A 335 18.38 3.89 -12.93
C ILE A 335 18.44 4.41 -11.50
N PRO A 336 17.81 5.53 -11.13
CA PRO A 336 17.81 6.02 -9.75
C PRO A 336 17.34 4.97 -8.74
N LEU A 337 18.12 4.75 -7.68
CA LEU A 337 17.82 3.82 -6.59
C LEU A 337 17.43 4.57 -5.32
N VAL A 338 16.25 4.25 -4.80
CA VAL A 338 15.81 4.60 -3.45
C VAL A 338 15.92 3.37 -2.56
N LEU A 339 16.67 3.47 -1.46
CA LEU A 339 16.80 2.42 -0.46
C LEU A 339 16.06 2.82 0.82
N ASN A 340 14.97 2.12 1.14
CA ASN A 340 14.23 2.27 2.40
C ASN A 340 14.82 1.35 3.47
N THR A 341 15.17 1.89 4.63
CA THR A 341 15.68 1.10 5.75
C THR A 341 14.56 0.64 6.70
N ASP A 342 14.88 -0.27 7.62
CA ASP A 342 14.02 -0.51 8.77
C ASP A 342 14.03 0.66 9.79
N GLY A 343 13.18 0.58 10.81
CA GLY A 343 13.00 1.63 11.83
C GLY A 343 13.86 1.51 13.09
N TRP A 344 14.83 0.58 13.15
CA TRP A 344 15.70 0.39 14.30
C TRP A 344 16.89 1.34 14.23
N ILE A 345 17.03 2.18 15.27
CA ILE A 345 17.98 3.30 15.28
C ILE A 345 18.96 3.25 16.46
N LYS A 346 18.98 2.15 17.24
CA LYS A 346 19.77 2.02 18.46
C LYS A 346 20.42 0.64 18.55
N SER A 347 21.60 0.59 19.19
CA SER A 347 22.37 -0.64 19.42
C SER A 347 22.52 -1.43 18.10
N MET A 348 22.20 -2.71 18.07
CA MET A 348 22.25 -3.56 16.87
C MET A 348 21.57 -2.94 15.64
N GLY A 349 20.46 -2.21 15.80
CA GLY A 349 19.81 -1.52 14.67
C GLY A 349 20.66 -0.40 14.08
N TYR A 350 21.39 0.31 14.94
CA TYR A 350 22.34 1.33 14.51
C TYR A 350 23.52 0.69 13.77
N ASP A 351 24.07 -0.41 14.28
CA ASP A 351 25.16 -1.15 13.62
C ASP A 351 24.74 -1.70 12.24
N LEU A 352 23.49 -2.16 12.14
CA LEU A 352 22.89 -2.57 10.87
C LEU A 352 22.76 -1.39 9.90
N LEU A 353 22.28 -0.23 10.36
CA LEU A 353 22.19 0.97 9.53
C LEU A 353 23.56 1.40 8.99
N HIS A 354 24.62 1.37 9.82
CA HIS A 354 26.00 1.62 9.38
C HIS A 354 26.44 0.63 8.31
N SER A 355 26.18 -0.66 8.54
CA SER A 355 26.51 -1.71 7.57
C SER A 355 25.81 -1.51 6.22
N ILE A 356 24.55 -1.06 6.24
CA ILE A 356 23.79 -0.71 5.03
C ILE A 356 24.38 0.53 4.36
N LEU A 357 24.71 1.59 5.11
CA LEU A 357 25.35 2.80 4.57
C LEU A 357 26.67 2.47 3.85
N ASP A 358 27.51 1.63 4.47
CA ASP A 358 28.79 1.24 3.90
C ASP A 358 28.65 0.36 2.66
N CYS A 359 27.73 -0.62 2.65
CA CYS A 359 27.57 -1.50 1.49
C CYS A 359 26.78 -0.84 0.34
N ALA A 360 25.82 0.04 0.63
CA ALA A 360 25.05 0.74 -0.38
C ALA A 360 25.83 1.89 -1.02
N ALA A 361 26.73 2.53 -0.26
CA ALA A 361 27.49 3.72 -0.64
C ALA A 361 26.60 4.77 -1.33
N PRO A 362 25.54 5.28 -0.66
CA PRO A 362 24.60 6.20 -1.28
C PRO A 362 25.24 7.57 -1.51
N GLN A 363 24.78 8.30 -2.53
CA GLN A 363 25.18 9.69 -2.74
C GLN A 363 24.45 10.63 -1.78
N HIS A 364 23.20 10.30 -1.45
CA HIS A 364 22.36 11.07 -0.55
C HIS A 364 21.79 10.20 0.57
N VAL A 365 21.74 10.76 1.78
CA VAL A 365 21.03 10.15 2.90
C VAL A 365 19.95 11.12 3.36
N LEU A 366 18.68 10.72 3.26
CA LEU A 366 17.57 11.45 3.87
C LEU A 366 17.30 10.87 5.26
N GLN A 367 17.52 11.68 6.29
CA GLN A 367 17.27 11.30 7.67
C GLN A 367 15.99 11.98 8.17
N VAL A 368 14.95 11.20 8.44
CA VAL A 368 13.71 11.72 9.03
C VAL A 368 13.89 11.85 10.54
N VAL A 369 14.05 13.09 11.01
CA VAL A 369 14.42 13.45 12.37
C VAL A 369 13.19 13.60 13.25
N ALA A 370 13.16 12.84 14.36
CA ALA A 370 12.12 12.97 15.37
C ALA A 370 12.48 14.03 16.42
N MET A 371 11.46 14.70 16.96
CA MET A 371 11.65 15.69 18.04
C MET A 371 11.99 15.06 19.41
N THR A 372 11.83 13.74 19.57
CA THR A 372 12.01 13.06 20.85
C THR A 372 13.37 12.38 20.96
N LYS A 373 14.05 12.53 22.11
CA LYS A 373 15.33 11.85 22.41
C LYS A 373 15.26 10.31 22.33
N ALA A 374 14.07 9.74 22.50
CA ALA A 374 13.86 8.31 22.36
C ALA A 374 14.00 7.83 20.91
N LYS A 375 13.65 8.68 19.94
CA LYS A 375 13.64 8.42 18.49
C LYS A 375 14.75 9.17 17.73
N SER A 376 15.65 9.85 18.44
CA SER A 376 16.80 10.52 17.84
C SER A 376 17.99 9.57 17.71
N PHE A 377 18.76 9.76 16.65
CA PHE A 377 20.06 9.14 16.36
C PHE A 377 20.78 10.05 15.35
N ASP A 378 22.07 9.86 15.17
CA ASP A 378 22.86 10.64 14.22
C ASP A 378 23.37 9.72 13.11
N VAL A 379 23.25 10.16 11.85
CA VAL A 379 23.98 9.51 10.77
C VAL A 379 25.41 10.04 10.80
N PRO A 380 26.45 9.17 10.79
CA PRO A 380 27.83 9.64 10.81
C PRO A 380 28.13 10.59 9.63
N PRO A 381 28.89 11.68 9.86
CA PRO A 381 29.38 12.50 8.76
C PRO A 381 30.37 11.70 7.92
N SER A 382 30.28 11.83 6.60
CA SER A 382 31.14 11.10 5.66
C SER A 382 31.26 11.88 4.36
N PRO A 383 32.43 11.88 3.70
CA PRO A 383 32.57 12.43 2.36
C PRO A 383 31.85 11.58 1.29
N LYS A 384 31.42 10.36 1.63
CA LYS A 384 30.76 9.44 0.70
C LYS A 384 29.32 9.84 0.37
N TRP A 385 28.64 10.59 1.25
CA TRP A 385 27.25 10.99 1.08
C TRP A 385 26.98 12.41 1.55
N THR A 386 25.96 13.02 0.96
CA THR A 386 25.35 14.26 1.48
C THR A 386 24.17 13.92 2.38
N LEU A 387 24.22 14.35 3.64
CA LEU A 387 23.14 14.16 4.60
C LEU A 387 22.08 15.27 4.47
N HIS A 388 20.81 14.87 4.40
CA HIS A 388 19.64 15.75 4.39
C HIS A 388 18.75 15.41 5.59
N PRO A 389 18.92 16.10 6.74
CA PRO A 389 17.99 15.97 7.84
C PRO A 389 16.67 16.65 7.48
N VAL A 390 15.57 15.92 7.61
CA VAL A 390 14.21 16.41 7.33
C VAL A 390 13.32 16.17 8.54
N GLU A 391 12.32 17.04 8.74
CA GLU A 391 11.44 16.92 9.90
C GLU A 391 10.56 15.67 9.84
N MET A 392 10.20 15.12 11.00
CA MET A 392 9.20 14.05 11.06
C MET A 392 7.85 14.51 10.50
N TRP A 393 7.12 13.55 9.93
CA TRP A 393 5.74 13.80 9.56
C TRP A 393 4.88 13.88 10.82
N ASP A 394 4.35 15.06 11.11
CA ASP A 394 3.50 15.32 12.28
C ASP A 394 2.15 15.90 11.85
N ALA A 395 1.12 15.06 11.86
CA ALA A 395 -0.26 15.53 11.80
C ALA A 395 -0.90 15.39 13.18
N ALA A 396 -1.22 16.52 13.81
CA ALA A 396 -2.01 16.57 15.03
C ALA A 396 -3.25 15.65 14.88
N PRO A 397 -3.60 14.80 15.86
CA PRO A 397 -4.72 13.89 15.70
C PRO A 397 -6.04 14.64 15.69
N PRO A 398 -6.97 14.14 14.89
CA PRO A 398 -8.18 13.65 15.53
C PRO A 398 -8.28 12.12 15.58
N GLN A 399 -7.51 11.36 14.77
CA GLN A 399 -7.61 9.90 14.71
C GLN A 399 -6.36 9.13 15.20
N PRO A 400 -6.53 8.02 15.96
CA PRO A 400 -5.43 7.16 16.36
C PRO A 400 -4.85 6.40 15.17
N ALA A 401 -3.52 6.41 15.02
CA ALA A 401 -2.85 5.67 13.95
C ALA A 401 -3.04 4.15 14.12
N ARG A 402 -3.24 3.43 13.01
CA ARG A 402 -3.30 1.96 12.99
C ARG A 402 -1.94 1.36 13.35
N GLY A 403 -1.95 0.25 14.10
CA GLY A 403 -0.73 -0.41 14.54
C GLY A 403 -0.04 -1.17 13.41
N SER A 404 1.26 -1.46 13.56
CA SER A 404 2.00 -2.25 12.56
C SER A 404 1.42 -3.65 12.34
N LYS A 405 0.75 -4.23 13.35
CA LYS A 405 0.09 -5.54 13.23
C LYS A 405 -1.09 -5.45 12.26
N ASP A 406 -1.93 -4.43 12.38
CA ASP A 406 -3.11 -4.23 11.53
C ASP A 406 -2.71 -3.95 10.08
N LEU A 407 -1.72 -3.10 9.88
CA LEU A 407 -1.18 -2.80 8.54
C LEU A 407 -0.62 -4.05 7.84
N ARG A 408 -0.02 -4.98 8.59
CA ARG A 408 0.39 -6.29 8.03
C ARG A 408 -0.82 -7.15 7.65
N GLN A 409 -1.92 -7.12 8.41
CA GLN A 409 -3.12 -7.86 8.05
C GLN A 409 -3.76 -7.30 6.78
N TYR A 410 -3.91 -5.97 6.64
CA TYR A 410 -4.39 -5.36 5.39
C TYR A 410 -3.53 -5.76 4.20
N ARG A 411 -2.21 -5.80 4.36
CA ARG A 411 -1.28 -6.27 3.34
C ARG A 411 -1.45 -7.74 2.98
N TRP A 412 -1.73 -8.61 3.95
CA TRP A 412 -2.06 -10.01 3.65
C TRP A 412 -3.34 -10.13 2.84
N HIS A 413 -4.40 -9.40 3.22
CA HIS A 413 -5.67 -9.40 2.49
C HIS A 413 -5.49 -8.84 1.08
N ALA A 414 -4.82 -7.71 0.94
CA ALA A 414 -4.49 -7.10 -0.32
C ALA A 414 -3.57 -7.95 -1.20
N TYR A 415 -2.81 -8.88 -0.62
CA TYR A 415 -2.01 -9.85 -1.37
C TYR A 415 -2.85 -11.05 -1.80
N PHE A 416 -3.39 -11.82 -0.84
CA PHE A 416 -4.04 -13.10 -1.11
C PHE A 416 -5.41 -12.97 -1.77
N LEU A 417 -6.13 -11.87 -1.54
CA LEU A 417 -7.50 -11.68 -2.02
C LEU A 417 -7.61 -10.60 -3.11
N ARG A 418 -6.48 -10.18 -3.70
CA ARG A 418 -6.42 -9.09 -4.69
C ARG A 418 -7.30 -9.35 -5.91
N ASP A 419 -7.37 -10.60 -6.35
CA ASP A 419 -8.09 -11.04 -7.54
C ASP A 419 -9.49 -11.60 -7.22
N VAL A 420 -9.86 -11.65 -5.93
CA VAL A 420 -11.15 -12.19 -5.47
C VAL A 420 -12.18 -11.07 -5.50
N ARG A 421 -13.00 -11.07 -6.56
CA ARG A 421 -14.01 -10.04 -6.81
C ARG A 421 -15.17 -10.15 -5.83
N ILE A 422 -15.79 -9.00 -5.55
CA ILE A 422 -17.09 -8.93 -4.91
C ILE A 422 -18.13 -8.76 -6.00
N GLU A 423 -18.94 -9.81 -6.24
CA GLU A 423 -19.97 -9.81 -7.27
C GLU A 423 -21.22 -9.02 -6.84
N GLU A 424 -21.59 -9.11 -5.55
CA GLU A 424 -22.78 -8.47 -4.99
C GLU A 424 -22.41 -7.54 -3.82
N PRO A 425 -21.89 -6.33 -4.10
CA PRO A 425 -21.45 -5.38 -3.05
C PRO A 425 -22.60 -4.93 -2.13
N GLU A 426 -23.82 -4.88 -2.65
CA GLU A 426 -25.02 -4.47 -1.90
C GLU A 426 -25.33 -5.42 -0.73
N VAL A 427 -25.06 -6.72 -0.90
CA VAL A 427 -25.28 -7.75 0.13
C VAL A 427 -24.33 -7.60 1.31
N LEU A 428 -23.14 -7.04 1.10
CA LEU A 428 -22.14 -6.85 2.14
C LEU A 428 -22.43 -5.65 3.06
N GLN A 429 -23.46 -4.83 2.76
CA GLN A 429 -23.84 -3.65 3.55
C GLN A 429 -22.64 -2.75 3.91
N LEU A 430 -21.78 -2.49 2.93
CA LEU A 430 -20.46 -1.89 3.12
C LEU A 430 -20.50 -0.43 3.61
N ALA A 431 -21.66 0.24 3.49
CA ALA A 431 -21.88 1.62 3.92
C ALA A 431 -21.53 1.87 5.42
N THR A 432 -21.50 0.82 6.25
CA THR A 432 -21.20 0.90 7.69
C THR A 432 -19.88 0.28 8.11
N CYS A 433 -19.06 -0.21 7.17
CA CYS A 433 -17.82 -0.94 7.47
C CYS A 433 -16.82 -0.15 8.33
N HIS A 434 -16.85 1.18 8.27
CA HIS A 434 -15.98 2.08 9.05
C HIS A 434 -16.64 2.67 10.32
N ALA A 435 -17.93 2.45 10.53
CA ALA A 435 -18.69 3.04 11.64
C ALA A 435 -18.73 2.15 12.90
N MET A 436 -18.58 0.83 12.73
CA MET A 436 -18.37 -0.12 13.84
C MET A 436 -16.87 -0.41 13.97
N SER A 437 -16.43 -1.01 15.09
CA SER A 437 -15.05 -1.49 15.17
C SER A 437 -14.76 -2.35 13.93
N GLU A 438 -13.87 -1.87 13.05
CA GLU A 438 -13.60 -2.42 11.71
C GLU A 438 -13.29 -3.93 11.74
N GLN A 439 -12.99 -4.46 12.93
CA GLN A 439 -12.63 -5.83 13.22
C GLN A 439 -13.80 -6.84 13.11
N THR A 440 -15.08 -6.47 13.25
CA THR A 440 -16.14 -7.49 13.45
C THR A 440 -16.87 -7.94 12.18
N ARG A 441 -17.35 -7.03 11.31
CA ARG A 441 -18.08 -7.41 10.08
C ARG A 441 -17.17 -7.65 8.87
N LEU A 442 -16.25 -6.71 8.61
CA LEU A 442 -15.30 -6.82 7.50
C LEU A 442 -14.36 -8.02 7.70
N GLY A 443 -13.91 -8.21 8.94
CA GLY A 443 -13.12 -9.39 9.33
C GLY A 443 -13.81 -10.69 8.94
N ARG A 444 -15.11 -10.85 9.26
CA ARG A 444 -15.89 -12.04 8.92
C ARG A 444 -16.02 -12.27 7.41
N ALA A 445 -16.34 -11.23 6.64
CA ALA A 445 -16.47 -11.32 5.19
C ALA A 445 -15.15 -11.78 4.54
N ILE A 446 -14.03 -11.22 5.00
CA ILE A 446 -12.68 -11.58 4.56
C ILE A 446 -12.33 -13.02 4.97
N SER A 447 -12.57 -13.41 6.22
CA SER A 447 -12.31 -14.77 6.74
C SER A 447 -13.01 -15.84 5.91
N MET A 448 -14.29 -15.62 5.61
CA MET A 448 -15.08 -16.55 4.80
C MET A 448 -14.54 -16.71 3.38
N MET A 449 -13.89 -15.68 2.83
CA MET A 449 -13.33 -15.81 1.48
C MET A 449 -12.09 -16.69 1.42
N TYR A 450 -11.26 -16.72 2.45
CA TYR A 450 -10.12 -17.63 2.50
C TYR A 450 -10.55 -19.10 2.45
N THR A 451 -11.68 -19.46 3.07
CA THR A 451 -12.18 -20.85 3.07
C THR A 451 -12.81 -21.25 1.74
N ARG A 452 -13.30 -20.28 0.94
CA ARG A 452 -13.89 -20.51 -0.38
C ARG A 452 -12.88 -20.57 -1.53
N GLN A 453 -11.63 -20.14 -1.30
CA GLN A 453 -10.60 -20.22 -2.35
C GLN A 453 -10.23 -21.67 -2.66
N LEU A 454 -10.05 -21.96 -3.95
CA LEU A 454 -9.57 -23.25 -4.44
C LEU A 454 -8.04 -23.35 -4.24
N PRO A 455 -7.54 -24.36 -3.50
CA PRO A 455 -6.10 -24.54 -3.32
C PRO A 455 -5.45 -25.28 -4.49
N TYR A 456 -4.17 -24.99 -4.70
CA TYR A 456 -3.28 -25.85 -5.48
C TYR A 456 -2.95 -27.12 -4.71
N ARG A 457 -2.93 -28.26 -5.40
CA ARG A 457 -2.46 -29.54 -4.87
C ARG A 457 -0.99 -29.71 -5.22
N VAL A 458 -0.14 -29.86 -4.22
CA VAL A 458 1.32 -29.97 -4.40
C VAL A 458 1.83 -31.23 -3.72
N PRO A 459 2.30 -32.24 -4.48
CA PRO A 459 2.86 -33.46 -3.90
C PRO A 459 4.09 -33.19 -3.03
N PHE A 460 4.26 -33.94 -1.94
CA PHE A 460 5.40 -33.83 -1.03
C PHE A 460 6.75 -34.00 -1.74
N HIS A 461 6.83 -34.88 -2.73
CA HIS A 461 8.07 -35.12 -3.47
C HIS A 461 8.44 -33.98 -4.43
N ALA A 462 7.50 -33.08 -4.75
CA ALA A 462 7.74 -31.97 -5.68
C ALA A 462 8.47 -30.79 -5.02
N VAL A 463 8.42 -30.69 -3.69
CA VAL A 463 8.96 -29.55 -2.94
C VAL A 463 9.68 -30.00 -1.67
N ALA A 464 10.76 -29.29 -1.34
CA ALA A 464 11.36 -29.38 -0.01
C ALA A 464 10.72 -28.37 0.94
N VAL A 465 10.86 -28.59 2.25
CA VAL A 465 10.30 -27.72 3.30
C VAL A 465 11.39 -27.24 4.24
N ARG A 466 11.24 -26.01 4.74
CA ARG A 466 12.16 -25.37 5.69
C ARG A 466 11.38 -24.57 6.73
N VAL A 467 11.83 -24.56 7.97
CA VAL A 467 11.34 -23.66 9.03
C VAL A 467 12.48 -22.71 9.42
N THR A 468 12.21 -21.41 9.51
CA THR A 468 13.24 -20.42 9.85
C THR A 468 13.55 -20.41 11.36
N GLY A 469 14.83 -20.25 11.71
CA GLY A 469 15.34 -19.94 13.07
C GLY A 469 15.00 -20.90 14.20
N SER A 470 14.43 -22.07 13.90
CA SER A 470 14.29 -23.16 14.85
C SER A 470 14.35 -24.50 14.13
N SER A 471 15.04 -25.46 14.73
CA SER A 471 14.99 -26.86 14.28
C SER A 471 13.72 -27.47 14.84
N ALA A 472 12.68 -27.55 14.01
CA ALA A 472 11.55 -28.43 14.30
C ALA A 472 12.01 -29.87 14.05
N PRO A 473 11.82 -30.81 15.00
CA PRO A 473 12.09 -32.22 14.74
C PRO A 473 11.38 -32.66 13.47
N PRO A 474 11.97 -33.52 12.62
CA PRO A 474 11.32 -33.98 11.39
C PRO A 474 9.92 -34.54 11.61
N SER A 475 9.67 -35.17 12.77
CA SER A 475 8.35 -35.69 13.19
C SER A 475 7.30 -34.61 13.44
N GLN A 476 7.69 -33.34 13.62
CA GLN A 476 6.81 -32.22 13.93
C GLN A 476 6.68 -31.21 12.77
N ILE A 477 7.40 -31.42 11.67
CA ILE A 477 7.50 -30.45 10.56
C ILE A 477 6.13 -30.14 9.96
N LEU A 478 5.29 -31.17 9.74
CA LEU A 478 3.97 -31.01 9.13
C LEU A 478 3.01 -30.26 10.06
N TYR A 479 3.08 -30.47 11.38
CA TYR A 479 2.29 -29.71 12.34
C TYR A 479 2.68 -28.23 12.36
N ALA A 480 3.98 -27.91 12.22
CA ALA A 480 4.45 -26.53 12.16
C ALA A 480 4.04 -25.81 10.85
N LEU A 481 3.85 -26.58 9.77
CA LEU A 481 3.47 -26.08 8.45
C LEU A 481 1.96 -25.91 8.28
N ASN A 482 1.14 -26.74 8.93
CA ASN A 482 -0.31 -26.67 8.75
C ASN A 482 -0.87 -25.31 9.21
N ALA A 483 -1.81 -24.76 8.43
CA ALA A 483 -2.42 -23.44 8.66
C ALA A 483 -1.40 -22.28 8.80
N SER A 484 -0.25 -22.37 8.12
CA SER A 484 0.81 -21.35 8.18
C SER A 484 0.97 -20.58 6.89
N VAL A 485 1.47 -19.34 7.02
CA VAL A 485 1.96 -18.54 5.89
C VAL A 485 3.39 -18.96 5.59
N ILE A 486 3.68 -19.18 4.31
CA ILE A 486 4.98 -19.61 3.81
C ILE A 486 5.49 -18.69 2.71
N GLY A 487 6.81 -18.61 2.56
CA GLY A 487 7.47 -18.12 1.36
C GLY A 487 7.58 -19.23 0.32
N LEU A 488 7.23 -18.92 -0.92
CA LEU A 488 7.37 -19.79 -2.09
C LEU A 488 8.74 -19.51 -2.72
N CYS A 489 9.69 -20.42 -2.48
CA CYS A 489 11.09 -20.18 -2.76
C CYS A 489 11.65 -21.09 -3.86
N VAL A 490 12.73 -20.60 -4.47
CA VAL A 490 13.48 -21.32 -5.51
C VAL A 490 14.90 -21.55 -5.01
N ALA A 491 15.29 -22.81 -4.90
CA ALA A 491 16.64 -23.23 -4.57
C ALA A 491 17.32 -23.87 -5.79
N PRO A 492 18.64 -23.68 -5.99
CA PRO A 492 19.37 -24.43 -7.00
C PRO A 492 19.31 -25.94 -6.73
N PRO A 493 19.27 -26.79 -7.78
CA PRO A 493 19.17 -28.25 -7.63
C PRO A 493 20.29 -28.86 -6.78
N THR A 494 21.45 -28.21 -6.70
CA THR A 494 22.60 -28.62 -5.89
C THR A 494 22.32 -28.58 -4.38
N LEU A 495 21.30 -27.82 -3.95
CA LEU A 495 20.93 -27.69 -2.54
C LEU A 495 19.81 -28.64 -2.13
N LEU A 496 19.19 -29.32 -3.09
CA LEU A 496 18.08 -30.22 -2.84
C LEU A 496 18.62 -31.64 -2.56
N PRO A 497 18.34 -32.22 -1.38
CA PRO A 497 18.62 -33.62 -1.13
C PRO A 497 17.88 -34.49 -2.15
N LYS A 498 18.54 -35.56 -2.61
CA LYS A 498 17.88 -36.61 -3.38
C LYS A 498 17.02 -37.44 -2.44
N SER A 499 15.75 -37.07 -2.26
CA SER A 499 14.83 -37.89 -1.48
C SER A 499 14.42 -39.15 -2.24
N LYS A 500 14.32 -40.26 -1.51
CA LYS A 500 13.73 -41.53 -1.97
C LYS A 500 12.33 -41.78 -1.38
N GLU A 501 11.90 -40.95 -0.44
CA GLU A 501 10.63 -41.12 0.27
C GLU A 501 9.54 -40.23 -0.33
N THR A 502 8.43 -40.85 -0.71
CA THR A 502 7.26 -40.18 -1.30
C THR A 502 6.25 -39.72 -0.25
N HIS A 503 6.30 -40.27 0.96
CA HIS A 503 5.29 -40.08 2.01
C HIS A 503 5.60 -38.94 2.99
N LEU A 504 6.81 -38.38 2.97
CA LEU A 504 7.22 -37.23 3.78
C LEU A 504 7.94 -36.21 2.91
N PRO A 505 7.76 -34.90 3.16
CA PRO A 505 8.49 -33.88 2.43
C PRO A 505 9.96 -33.87 2.84
N THR A 506 10.82 -33.52 1.89
CA THR A 506 12.26 -33.36 2.14
C THR A 506 12.48 -32.15 3.03
N VAL A 507 13.15 -32.30 4.17
CA VAL A 507 13.46 -31.17 5.08
C VAL A 507 14.83 -30.60 4.76
N LEU A 508 14.92 -29.28 4.53
CA LEU A 508 16.18 -28.56 4.37
C LEU A 508 16.63 -27.97 5.71
N LEU A 509 17.85 -28.31 6.12
CA LEU A 509 18.55 -27.73 7.27
C LEU A 509 19.54 -26.67 6.76
N ASP A 510 19.62 -25.54 7.44
CA ASP A 510 20.59 -24.43 7.28
C ASP A 510 21.08 -24.08 5.86
N TYR A 511 20.58 -22.95 5.33
CA TYR A 511 21.05 -22.35 4.08
C TYR A 511 20.91 -20.81 4.11
N PRO A 512 21.65 -20.06 3.25
CA PRO A 512 21.34 -18.67 2.92
C PRO A 512 19.85 -18.47 2.58
N LEU A 513 19.42 -17.21 2.67
CA LEU A 513 18.08 -16.81 2.24
C LEU A 513 17.86 -17.18 0.77
N LEU A 514 16.69 -17.75 0.49
CA LEU A 514 16.35 -18.21 -0.84
C LEU A 514 15.61 -17.12 -1.63
N PRO A 515 15.84 -17.04 -2.95
CA PRO A 515 14.97 -16.31 -3.86
C PRO A 515 13.51 -16.70 -3.65
N CYS A 516 12.65 -15.70 -3.51
CA CYS A 516 11.24 -15.84 -3.24
C CYS A 516 10.42 -15.24 -4.40
N VAL A 517 9.44 -16.00 -4.89
CA VAL A 517 8.53 -15.55 -5.96
C VAL A 517 7.18 -15.08 -5.42
N GLY A 518 6.91 -15.31 -4.13
CA GLY A 518 5.69 -14.87 -3.46
C GLY A 518 5.40 -15.65 -2.18
N HIS A 519 4.20 -15.49 -1.66
CA HIS A 519 3.72 -16.17 -0.46
C HIS A 519 2.60 -17.15 -0.77
N GLY A 520 2.48 -18.16 0.08
CA GLY A 520 1.37 -19.12 0.11
C GLY A 520 0.81 -19.31 1.52
N ILE A 521 -0.40 -19.84 1.60
CA ILE A 521 -0.98 -20.37 2.85
C ILE A 521 -1.12 -21.87 2.67
N ILE A 522 -0.49 -22.66 3.56
CA ILE A 522 -0.77 -24.09 3.65
C ILE A 522 -2.12 -24.23 4.35
N ARG A 523 -3.19 -24.38 3.57
CA ARG A 523 -4.56 -24.49 4.07
C ARG A 523 -4.78 -25.81 4.80
N SER A 524 -4.26 -26.89 4.23
CA SER A 524 -4.34 -28.23 4.81
C SER A 524 -3.23 -29.11 4.24
N ILE A 525 -2.96 -30.21 4.94
CA ILE A 525 -1.99 -31.24 4.56
C ILE A 525 -2.73 -32.58 4.54
N ASP A 526 -2.67 -33.29 3.43
CA ASP A 526 -3.24 -34.64 3.32
C ASP A 526 -2.12 -35.68 3.35
N LEU A 527 -2.03 -36.41 4.46
CA LEU A 527 -1.03 -37.45 4.66
C LEU A 527 -1.30 -38.70 3.83
N ALA A 528 -2.57 -38.99 3.52
CA ALA A 528 -2.94 -40.20 2.79
C ALA A 528 -2.52 -40.10 1.32
N SER A 529 -2.74 -38.92 0.71
CA SER A 529 -2.27 -38.63 -0.65
C SER A 529 -0.83 -38.12 -0.72
N GLY A 530 -0.27 -37.63 0.40
CA GLY A 530 1.07 -37.05 0.44
C GLY A 530 1.14 -35.70 -0.27
N GLU A 531 0.17 -34.83 -0.02
CA GLU A 531 0.00 -33.55 -0.73
C GLU A 531 -0.24 -32.36 0.22
N PHE A 532 0.26 -31.19 -0.18
CA PHE A 532 -0.09 -29.89 0.40
C PHE A 532 -1.23 -29.25 -0.39
N HIS A 533 -2.15 -28.58 0.31
CA HIS A 533 -3.16 -27.71 -0.28
C HIS A 533 -2.79 -26.24 -0.02
N ILE A 534 -2.36 -25.53 -1.06
CA ILE A 534 -1.76 -24.19 -0.92
C ILE A 534 -2.63 -23.13 -1.60
N LEU A 535 -2.95 -22.06 -0.88
CA LEU A 535 -3.58 -20.85 -1.43
C LEU A 535 -2.50 -19.84 -1.79
N THR A 536 -2.52 -19.33 -3.02
CA THR A 536 -1.58 -18.28 -3.44
C THR A 536 -2.11 -17.54 -4.69
N PRO A 537 -1.91 -16.21 -4.78
CA PRO A 537 -2.22 -15.43 -5.97
C PRO A 537 -1.08 -15.43 -7.00
N VAL A 538 0.00 -16.19 -6.78
CA VAL A 538 1.15 -16.27 -7.69
C VAL A 538 0.74 -17.00 -8.97
N ALA A 539 1.14 -16.45 -10.11
CA ALA A 539 0.83 -17.00 -11.42
C ALA A 539 1.47 -18.38 -11.63
N THR A 540 0.78 -19.26 -12.35
CA THR A 540 1.18 -20.66 -12.52
C THR A 540 2.55 -20.82 -13.17
N GLU A 541 2.95 -19.89 -14.05
CA GLU A 541 4.27 -19.87 -14.69
C GLU A 541 5.38 -19.75 -13.64
N LEU A 542 5.21 -18.88 -12.65
CA LEU A 542 6.18 -18.72 -11.56
C LEU A 542 6.10 -19.87 -10.56
N LEU A 543 4.90 -20.43 -10.31
CA LEU A 543 4.73 -21.59 -9.43
C LEU A 543 5.49 -22.82 -9.92
N SER A 544 5.64 -22.98 -11.24
CA SER A 544 6.43 -24.08 -11.83
C SER A 544 7.91 -24.07 -11.42
N LEU A 545 8.43 -22.93 -10.97
CA LEU A 545 9.81 -22.76 -10.51
C LEU A 545 9.99 -23.09 -9.02
N VAL A 546 8.90 -23.11 -8.25
CA VAL A 546 8.94 -23.27 -6.79
C VAL A 546 9.30 -24.70 -6.45
N ASN A 547 10.38 -24.86 -5.69
CA ASN A 547 10.85 -26.17 -5.23
C ASN A 547 11.16 -26.20 -3.72
N VAL A 548 10.98 -25.08 -3.00
CA VAL A 548 11.12 -25.02 -1.54
C VAL A 548 9.98 -24.18 -0.94
N LEU A 549 9.31 -24.73 0.08
CA LEU A 549 8.37 -24.00 0.93
C LEU A 549 9.08 -23.61 2.23
N VAL A 550 9.13 -22.31 2.54
CA VAL A 550 9.82 -21.81 3.74
C VAL A 550 8.80 -21.20 4.70
N ARG A 551 8.68 -21.77 5.90
CA ARG A 551 7.80 -21.27 6.96
C ARG A 551 8.55 -20.32 7.89
N GLY A 552 8.09 -19.07 7.89
CA GLY A 552 8.56 -18.00 8.78
C GLY A 552 7.84 -17.96 10.14
N HIS A 553 7.98 -16.84 10.84
CA HIS A 553 7.26 -16.50 12.08
C HIS A 553 6.10 -15.53 11.86
N LEU A 554 5.80 -15.20 10.61
CA LEU A 554 4.67 -14.35 10.27
C LEU A 554 3.39 -15.17 10.20
N SER A 555 2.30 -14.60 10.72
CA SER A 555 0.98 -15.21 10.67
C SER A 555 -0.06 -14.29 10.05
N LEU A 556 -0.96 -14.90 9.30
CA LEU A 556 -2.30 -14.39 9.10
C LEU A 556 -3.02 -14.57 10.45
N SER A 557 -3.68 -13.54 10.97
CA SER A 557 -4.37 -13.66 12.26
C SER A 557 -5.57 -14.63 12.13
N PHE A 558 -6.40 -14.79 13.16
CA PHE A 558 -7.52 -15.73 13.30
C PHE A 558 -8.55 -15.83 12.14
N GLN A 559 -8.34 -15.18 10.99
CA GLN A 559 -9.20 -15.22 9.81
C GLN A 559 -9.26 -16.60 9.12
N LEU A 560 -8.25 -17.45 9.28
CA LEU A 560 -8.35 -18.86 8.84
C LEU A 560 -9.23 -19.71 9.78
N LEU A 561 -9.57 -19.16 10.96
CA LEU A 561 -10.13 -19.90 12.08
C LEU A 561 -11.54 -19.43 12.48
N ASP A 562 -12.21 -18.63 11.64
CA ASP A 562 -13.55 -18.12 11.94
C ASP A 562 -14.58 -19.26 11.87
N GLN A 563 -15.02 -19.72 13.04
CA GLN A 563 -16.02 -20.79 13.20
C GLN A 563 -17.34 -20.49 12.50
N SER A 564 -17.70 -19.21 12.34
CA SER A 564 -18.92 -18.81 11.67
C SER A 564 -18.85 -18.94 10.14
N ALA A 565 -17.64 -19.16 9.61
CA ALA A 565 -17.36 -19.42 8.20
C ALA A 565 -17.19 -20.92 7.89
N VAL A 566 -17.21 -21.80 8.90
CA VAL A 566 -17.07 -23.26 8.76
C VAL A 566 -18.44 -23.91 8.96
N LEU A 567 -18.97 -24.56 7.91
CA LEU A 567 -20.16 -25.40 7.99
C LEU A 567 -19.88 -26.58 8.92
N GLY A 568 -20.46 -26.60 10.13
CA GLY A 568 -20.37 -27.74 11.06
C GLY A 568 -19.74 -27.47 12.44
N GLY A 569 -19.47 -26.21 12.81
CA GLY A 569 -19.23 -25.80 14.21
C GLY A 569 -17.87 -26.16 14.84
N HIS A 570 -17.05 -26.99 14.19
CA HIS A 570 -15.69 -27.31 14.66
C HIS A 570 -14.62 -26.71 13.75
N CYS A 571 -13.94 -25.68 14.22
CA CYS A 571 -12.75 -25.15 13.55
C CYS A 571 -11.48 -25.64 14.26
N PRO A 572 -10.56 -26.33 13.56
CA PRO A 572 -9.25 -26.69 14.10
C PRO A 572 -8.54 -25.46 14.66
N TYR A 573 -7.74 -25.61 15.72
CA TYR A 573 -6.97 -24.52 16.35
C TYR A 573 -7.77 -23.37 16.99
N ALA A 574 -9.10 -23.37 16.89
CA ALA A 574 -9.98 -22.42 17.57
C ALA A 574 -10.63 -23.07 18.79
N ILE A 575 -10.52 -22.41 19.94
CA ILE A 575 -11.25 -22.77 21.15
C ILE A 575 -12.24 -21.64 21.42
N THR A 576 -13.54 -21.96 21.45
CA THR A 576 -14.63 -21.03 21.79
C THR A 576 -15.29 -21.44 23.09
N ASP A 577 -15.95 -20.48 23.74
CA ASP A 577 -16.72 -20.69 24.98
C ASP A 577 -15.93 -21.23 26.17
N VAL A 578 -14.64 -20.88 26.26
CA VAL A 578 -13.84 -21.12 27.46
C VAL A 578 -13.75 -19.83 28.27
N LEU A 579 -14.26 -19.86 29.50
CA LEU A 579 -13.91 -18.88 30.53
C LEU A 579 -12.39 -18.84 30.60
N ALA A 580 -11.79 -17.65 30.39
CA ALA A 580 -10.34 -17.51 30.29
C ALA A 580 -9.56 -18.18 31.44
N SER A 581 -10.19 -18.34 32.61
CA SER A 581 -9.92 -19.35 33.63
C SER A 581 -10.96 -19.23 34.76
N GLU A 582 -11.29 -20.30 35.49
CA GLU A 582 -11.78 -20.15 36.88
C GLU A 582 -10.63 -19.58 37.72
N GLY A 583 -10.89 -18.49 38.45
CA GLY A 583 -9.90 -17.81 39.28
C GLY A 583 -9.27 -16.59 38.60
N THR A 584 -9.65 -15.42 39.07
CA THR A 584 -9.06 -14.12 38.73
C THR A 584 -7.60 -14.06 39.17
N GLY A 585 -6.64 -14.45 38.31
CA GLY A 585 -5.22 -14.34 38.63
C GLY A 585 -4.20 -14.90 37.64
N ALA A 586 -4.61 -15.66 36.61
CA ALA A 586 -3.68 -16.40 35.75
C ALA A 586 -3.75 -16.04 34.25
N SER A 587 -4.26 -14.86 33.88
CA SER A 587 -3.95 -14.31 32.55
C SER A 587 -2.46 -13.97 32.53
N LEU A 588 -1.71 -14.43 31.52
CA LEU A 588 -0.35 -13.98 31.22
C LEU A 588 -0.29 -12.45 31.36
N MET A 589 0.29 -11.97 32.46
CA MET A 589 0.61 -10.55 32.63
C MET A 589 1.65 -10.23 31.55
N GLU A 590 1.23 -9.67 30.43
CA GLU A 590 2.14 -8.87 29.61
C GLU A 590 2.72 -7.81 30.52
N SER A 591 4.04 -7.83 30.72
CA SER A 591 4.71 -6.89 31.61
C SER A 591 4.43 -5.47 31.13
N ARG A 592 3.66 -4.72 31.91
CA ARG A 592 3.45 -3.30 31.69
C ARG A 592 4.76 -2.58 32.02
N ASN A 593 5.64 -2.41 31.04
CA ASN A 593 6.90 -1.67 31.17
C ASN A 593 6.71 -0.14 31.35
N ASN A 594 5.54 0.32 31.77
CA ASN A 594 5.21 1.74 31.99
C ASN A 594 4.85 2.07 33.46
N LEU A 595 5.37 1.32 34.44
CA LEU A 595 5.38 1.77 35.83
C LEU A 595 6.61 2.67 36.06
N LYS A 596 6.39 3.98 36.13
CA LYS A 596 7.38 4.92 36.65
C LYS A 596 7.73 4.48 38.07
N ARG A 597 8.97 4.03 38.30
CA ARG A 597 9.49 3.86 39.66
C ARG A 597 9.43 5.22 40.36
N LYS A 598 8.67 5.29 41.45
CA LYS A 598 8.71 6.39 42.40
C LYS A 598 10.16 6.44 42.92
N LYS A 599 10.84 7.58 42.77
CA LYS A 599 12.10 7.81 43.49
C LYS A 599 11.74 7.91 44.97
N GLU A 600 12.31 7.04 45.78
CA GLU A 600 12.37 7.21 47.23
C GLU A 600 13.67 7.93 47.58
N GLY A 601 13.56 8.94 48.45
CA GLY A 601 14.68 9.63 49.11
C GLY A 601 15.35 10.70 48.29
#